data_AF-C5KQV3-F1
#
_entry.id   AF-C5KQV3-F1
#
_cell.length_a   1.000
_cell.length_b   1.000
_cell.length_c   1.000
_cell.angle_alpha   90.00
_cell.angle_beta   90.00
_cell.angle_gamma   90.00
#
_symmetry.space_group_name_H-M   'P 1'
#
loop_
_entity.id
_entity.type
_entity.pdbx_description
1 polymer ?
#
loop_
_entity_poly.entity_id
_entity_poly.type
_entity_poly.pdbx_seq_one_letter_code
_entity_poly.pdbx_strand_id
1 'polypeptide(L)'
;MIFLDEPLTGLDSYAATTTVKVLKDLAANGVPVMITVHQPSSEIFAMFDNIVVISEGCIVYDGPRKELVNFFYENGGYKCPSNYNPADFVLYVLQTEPRENIEVLVDAYKAYFEKRMMSGIDELRGKAVQQAEVHSKARVASLRVQLRELLKRDFRDIIRNPTVQIIKFCMTVFMGLIMGCVFFQAGADESEMYWLTNRGRFQSYYGGIVITCVAAMMGSAQTTILRYPDQRAIFVREYASNMYSSIPYVLSQTLLEVPMAFIESVIQIIIAYFMLNFQGSWILWVLSNLLINLVSASFAQFLGALANSGAQAMQFMPLILVPQMIFSGLFTPISEIPVWLRWLQYLSFLKYTGSLAYFNEFGFDMTLLNEANDIHADLVGLYIGVLLAMLIILRILATVILKRKARYVY
;
A
#
# COMPACT_ATOMS: atom_id res chain seq x y z
N MET A 1 -7.43 -27.34 8.08
CA MET A 1 -8.60 -26.64 8.66
C MET A 1 -8.75 -25.30 7.96
N ILE A 2 -9.98 -24.88 7.67
CA ILE A 2 -10.32 -23.63 7.00
C ILE A 2 -11.30 -22.86 7.87
N PHE A 3 -11.08 -21.57 8.02
CA PHE A 3 -12.00 -20.62 8.65
C PHE A 3 -12.50 -19.67 7.58
N LEU A 4 -13.82 -19.47 7.49
CA LEU A 4 -14.41 -18.46 6.61
C LEU A 4 -15.34 -17.55 7.42
N ASP A 5 -15.09 -16.25 7.33
CA ASP A 5 -15.94 -15.25 7.95
C ASP A 5 -17.00 -14.80 6.94
N GLU A 6 -18.26 -15.05 7.29
CA GLU A 6 -19.46 -14.71 6.52
C GLU A 6 -19.37 -14.99 5.01
N PRO A 7 -19.00 -16.20 4.57
CA PRO A 7 -18.74 -16.49 3.15
C PRO A 7 -19.99 -16.41 2.25
N LEU A 8 -21.17 -16.23 2.84
CA LEU A 8 -22.47 -16.21 2.15
C LEU A 8 -23.02 -14.79 1.99
N THR A 9 -22.45 -13.80 2.69
CA THR A 9 -22.96 -12.42 2.68
C THR A 9 -22.77 -11.81 1.29
N GLY A 10 -23.86 -11.24 0.74
CA GLY A 10 -23.87 -10.63 -0.60
C GLY A 10 -24.03 -11.61 -1.77
N LEU A 11 -24.17 -12.91 -1.50
CA LEU A 11 -24.52 -13.91 -2.52
C LEU A 11 -26.05 -14.01 -2.67
N ASP A 12 -26.49 -14.33 -3.88
CA ASP A 12 -27.87 -14.78 -4.08
C ASP A 12 -28.07 -16.19 -3.51
N SER A 13 -29.33 -16.60 -3.34
CA SER A 13 -29.67 -17.88 -2.70
C SER A 13 -29.03 -19.08 -3.40
N TYR A 14 -28.91 -19.05 -4.74
CA TYR A 14 -28.36 -20.15 -5.51
C TYR A 14 -26.84 -20.27 -5.34
N ALA A 15 -26.13 -19.15 -5.42
CA ALA A 15 -24.68 -19.06 -5.22
C ALA A 15 -24.31 -19.41 -3.77
N ALA A 16 -25.10 -18.97 -2.79
CA ALA A 16 -24.92 -19.32 -1.39
C ALA A 16 -25.03 -20.85 -1.17
N THR A 17 -26.10 -21.48 -1.67
CA THR A 17 -26.29 -22.94 -1.60
C THR A 17 -25.15 -23.69 -2.30
N THR A 18 -24.71 -23.22 -3.46
CA THR A 18 -23.59 -23.81 -4.20
C THR A 18 -22.28 -23.70 -3.44
N THR A 19 -22.02 -22.56 -2.80
CA THR A 19 -20.82 -22.33 -1.97
C THR A 19 -20.78 -23.31 -0.80
N VAL A 20 -21.90 -23.49 -0.10
CA VAL A 20 -21.99 -24.44 1.02
C VAL A 20 -21.80 -25.89 0.56
N LYS A 21 -22.29 -26.27 -0.63
CA LYS A 21 -22.01 -27.60 -1.22
C LYS A 21 -20.53 -27.83 -1.44
N VAL A 22 -19.80 -26.86 -2.00
CA VAL A 22 -18.35 -26.96 -2.18
C VAL A 22 -17.62 -27.08 -0.83
N LEU A 23 -18.02 -26.30 0.17
CA LEU A 23 -17.48 -26.41 1.53
C LEU A 23 -17.76 -27.78 2.15
N LYS A 24 -18.94 -28.36 1.88
CA LYS A 24 -19.31 -29.70 2.31
C LYS A 24 -18.46 -30.78 1.66
N ASP A 25 -18.19 -30.66 0.37
CA ASP A 25 -17.31 -31.58 -0.36
C ASP A 25 -15.88 -31.52 0.18
N LEU A 26 -15.37 -30.34 0.52
CA LEU A 26 -14.08 -30.19 1.19
C LEU A 26 -14.07 -30.87 2.58
N ALA A 27 -15.14 -30.70 3.35
CA ALA A 27 -15.29 -31.37 4.64
C ALA A 27 -15.35 -32.89 4.51
N ALA A 28 -16.06 -33.41 3.50
CA ALA A 28 -16.13 -34.84 3.20
C ALA A 28 -14.75 -35.43 2.81
N ASN A 29 -13.87 -34.61 2.24
CA ASN A 29 -12.47 -34.98 1.94
C ASN A 29 -11.52 -34.85 3.14
N GLY A 30 -12.05 -34.69 4.37
CA GLY A 30 -11.27 -34.67 5.60
C GLY A 30 -10.66 -33.31 5.94
N VAL A 31 -11.11 -32.21 5.32
CA VAL A 31 -10.68 -30.85 5.68
C VAL A 31 -11.67 -30.25 6.68
N PRO A 32 -11.29 -29.97 7.94
CA PRO A 32 -12.20 -29.30 8.86
C PRO A 32 -12.53 -27.89 8.37
N VAL A 33 -13.82 -27.56 8.25
CA VAL A 33 -14.30 -26.25 7.79
C VAL A 33 -15.16 -25.63 8.90
N MET A 34 -14.85 -24.39 9.27
CA MET A 34 -15.62 -23.58 10.21
C MET A 34 -16.03 -22.29 9.51
N ILE A 35 -17.32 -21.96 9.56
CA ILE A 35 -17.86 -20.74 8.94
C ILE A 35 -18.74 -19.98 9.93
N THR A 36 -18.73 -18.65 9.86
CA THR A 36 -19.75 -17.79 10.49
C THR A 36 -20.84 -17.52 9.46
N VAL A 37 -22.12 -17.53 9.87
CA VAL A 37 -23.25 -17.30 8.97
C VAL A 37 -24.28 -16.42 9.66
N HIS A 38 -24.66 -15.33 9.00
CA HIS A 38 -25.77 -14.49 9.41
C HIS A 38 -27.08 -15.05 8.84
N GLN A 39 -27.97 -15.59 9.69
CA GLN A 39 -29.32 -16.03 9.32
C GLN A 39 -29.39 -16.94 8.08
N PRO A 40 -28.88 -18.20 8.15
CA PRO A 40 -28.94 -19.12 7.02
C PRO A 40 -30.38 -19.48 6.64
N SER A 41 -30.64 -19.63 5.34
CA SER A 41 -31.89 -20.23 4.86
C SER A 41 -32.05 -21.66 5.40
N SER A 42 -33.27 -22.16 5.44
CA SER A 42 -33.55 -23.53 5.91
C SER A 42 -32.80 -24.60 5.10
N GLU A 43 -32.63 -24.39 3.79
CA GLU A 43 -31.85 -25.27 2.91
C GLU A 43 -30.37 -25.29 3.30
N ILE A 44 -29.79 -24.10 3.53
CA ILE A 44 -28.38 -23.97 3.95
C ILE A 44 -28.18 -24.55 5.34
N PHE A 45 -29.08 -24.23 6.27
CA PHE A 45 -29.03 -24.76 7.63
C PHE A 45 -29.04 -26.28 7.64
N ALA A 46 -29.85 -26.92 6.80
CA ALA A 46 -29.93 -28.38 6.70
C ALA A 46 -28.61 -29.06 6.29
N MET A 47 -27.70 -28.34 5.61
CA MET A 47 -26.41 -28.87 5.15
C MET A 47 -25.33 -28.91 6.26
N PHE A 48 -25.52 -28.21 7.37
CA PHE A 48 -24.54 -28.17 8.46
C PHE A 48 -24.52 -29.46 9.29
N ASP A 49 -23.32 -29.92 9.65
CA ASP A 49 -23.12 -31.07 10.54
C ASP A 49 -23.32 -30.68 12.00
N ASN A 50 -22.55 -29.68 12.44
CA ASN A 50 -22.55 -29.15 13.79
C ASN A 50 -22.81 -27.64 13.75
N ILE A 51 -23.39 -27.12 14.83
CA ILE A 51 -23.71 -25.71 15.02
C ILE A 51 -23.09 -25.27 16.34
N VAL A 52 -22.40 -24.13 16.29
CA VAL A 52 -22.01 -23.38 17.49
C VAL A 52 -22.86 -22.13 17.55
N VAL A 53 -23.54 -21.93 18.67
CA VAL A 53 -24.37 -20.76 18.93
C VAL A 53 -23.70 -19.92 20.01
N ILE A 54 -23.49 -18.65 19.70
CA ILE A 54 -22.84 -17.69 20.60
C ILE A 54 -23.81 -16.55 20.88
N SER A 55 -23.94 -16.18 22.16
CA SER A 55 -24.66 -14.99 22.60
C SER A 55 -23.80 -14.20 23.57
N GLU A 56 -23.61 -12.90 23.32
CA GLU A 56 -22.81 -11.98 24.15
C GLU A 56 -21.42 -12.51 24.56
N GLY A 57 -20.75 -13.25 23.65
CA GLY A 57 -19.43 -13.84 23.90
C GLY A 57 -19.44 -15.15 24.69
N CYS A 58 -20.63 -15.66 25.07
CA CYS A 58 -20.81 -16.98 25.69
C CYS A 58 -21.33 -18.00 24.67
N ILE A 59 -20.81 -19.23 24.74
CA ILE A 59 -21.36 -20.34 23.96
C ILE A 59 -22.64 -20.83 24.64
N VAL A 60 -23.73 -20.84 23.88
CA VAL A 60 -25.04 -21.33 24.32
C VAL A 60 -25.24 -22.78 23.90
N TYR A 61 -24.68 -23.17 22.76
CA TYR A 61 -24.77 -24.53 22.23
C TYR A 61 -23.56 -24.82 21.33
N ASP A 62 -23.04 -26.04 21.41
CA ASP A 62 -22.05 -26.59 20.49
C ASP A 62 -22.31 -28.09 20.32
N GLY A 63 -22.77 -28.47 19.12
CA GLY A 63 -23.11 -29.86 18.86
C GLY A 63 -23.81 -30.09 17.52
N PRO A 64 -24.35 -31.31 17.30
CA PRO A 64 -25.01 -31.69 16.07
C PRO A 64 -26.20 -30.78 15.75
N ARG A 65 -26.34 -30.37 14.48
CA ARG A 65 -27.46 -29.52 14.04
C ARG A 65 -28.84 -30.09 14.43
N LYS A 66 -28.98 -31.42 14.39
CA LYS A 66 -30.25 -32.12 14.67
C LYS A 66 -30.71 -32.00 16.14
N GLU A 67 -29.78 -31.81 17.07
CA GLU A 67 -30.07 -31.74 18.52
C GLU A 67 -30.35 -30.31 18.99
N LEU A 68 -30.03 -29.30 18.17
CA LEU A 68 -30.14 -27.87 18.52
C LEU A 68 -31.53 -27.49 19.08
N VAL A 69 -32.61 -27.83 18.37
CA VAL A 69 -33.97 -27.47 18.80
C VAL A 69 -34.37 -28.21 20.08
N ASN A 70 -33.97 -29.48 20.22
CA ASN A 70 -34.26 -30.26 21.42
C ASN A 70 -33.53 -29.69 22.64
N PHE A 71 -32.29 -29.23 22.47
CA PHE A 71 -31.54 -28.58 23.54
C PHE A 71 -32.25 -27.32 24.08
N PHE A 72 -32.74 -26.47 23.18
CA PHE A 72 -33.50 -25.26 23.56
C PHE A 72 -34.85 -25.60 24.22
N TYR A 73 -35.48 -26.71 23.81
CA TYR A 73 -36.72 -27.19 24.42
C TYR A 73 -36.49 -27.77 25.82
N GLU A 74 -35.50 -28.66 25.99
CA GLU A 74 -35.24 -29.37 27.24
C GLU A 74 -34.70 -28.46 28.34
N ASN A 75 -33.86 -27.48 27.99
CA ASN A 75 -33.17 -26.64 28.98
C ASN A 75 -33.81 -25.25 29.15
N GLY A 76 -34.58 -24.77 28.16
CA GLY A 76 -35.23 -23.46 28.18
C GLY A 76 -36.74 -23.49 27.99
N GLY A 77 -37.34 -24.64 27.70
CA GLY A 77 -38.78 -24.75 27.41
C GLY A 77 -39.20 -24.16 26.05
N TYR A 78 -38.25 -23.74 25.21
CA TYR A 78 -38.55 -23.07 23.95
C TYR A 78 -38.88 -24.09 22.86
N LYS A 79 -40.12 -24.06 22.36
CA LYS A 79 -40.58 -24.97 21.31
C LYS A 79 -40.54 -24.28 19.94
N CYS A 80 -39.70 -24.79 19.04
CA CYS A 80 -39.69 -24.35 17.65
C CYS A 80 -40.97 -24.82 16.92
N PRO A 81 -41.72 -23.92 16.25
CA PRO A 81 -42.84 -24.32 15.40
C PRO A 81 -42.36 -25.16 14.20
N SER A 82 -43.21 -26.06 13.69
CA SER A 82 -42.85 -27.01 12.62
C SER A 82 -42.51 -26.35 11.28
N ASN A 83 -43.11 -25.19 11.00
CA ASN A 83 -42.92 -24.46 9.74
C ASN A 83 -41.97 -23.26 9.90
N TYR A 84 -41.17 -23.27 10.96
CA TYR A 84 -40.23 -22.19 11.26
C TYR A 84 -38.80 -22.66 11.03
N ASN A 85 -37.95 -21.77 10.51
CA ASN A 85 -36.55 -22.07 10.31
C ASN A 85 -35.85 -22.20 11.68
N PRO A 86 -35.23 -23.35 12.02
CA PRO A 86 -34.59 -23.53 13.31
C PRO A 86 -33.50 -22.50 13.61
N ALA A 87 -32.78 -22.04 12.59
CA ALA A 87 -31.76 -21.00 12.75
C ALA A 87 -32.37 -19.67 13.19
N ASP A 88 -33.44 -19.24 12.51
CA ASP A 88 -34.17 -18.02 12.86
C ASP A 88 -34.82 -18.13 14.23
N PHE A 89 -35.32 -19.31 14.60
CA PHE A 89 -35.92 -19.55 15.92
C PHE A 89 -34.91 -19.34 17.03
N VAL A 90 -33.73 -19.94 16.91
CA VAL A 90 -32.68 -19.80 17.93
C VAL A 90 -32.23 -18.35 18.05
N LEU A 91 -32.01 -17.66 16.93
CA LEU A 91 -31.64 -16.24 16.95
C LEU A 91 -32.74 -15.38 17.56
N TYR A 92 -34.01 -15.65 17.25
CA TYR A 92 -35.16 -14.96 17.83
C TYR A 92 -35.21 -15.13 19.35
N VAL A 93 -35.08 -16.37 19.86
CA VAL A 93 -35.05 -16.65 21.30
C VAL A 93 -33.93 -15.87 21.97
N LEU A 94 -32.71 -15.91 21.41
CA LEU A 94 -31.55 -15.21 21.97
C LEU A 94 -31.69 -13.67 21.97
N GLN A 95 -32.51 -13.11 21.08
CA GLN A 95 -32.72 -11.67 20.97
C GLN A 95 -33.93 -11.16 21.76
N THR A 96 -34.89 -12.03 22.07
CA THR A 96 -36.16 -11.64 22.70
C THR A 96 -36.27 -12.03 24.17
N GLU A 97 -35.59 -13.10 24.58
CA GLU A 97 -35.60 -13.53 25.97
C GLU A 97 -34.67 -12.69 26.83
N PRO A 98 -35.04 -12.44 28.11
CA PRO A 98 -34.20 -11.73 29.04
C PRO A 98 -32.92 -12.52 29.35
N ARG A 99 -31.86 -11.80 29.74
CA ARG A 99 -30.51 -12.34 29.91
C ARG A 99 -30.47 -13.50 30.91
N GLU A 100 -31.27 -13.45 31.98
CA GLU A 100 -31.33 -14.50 32.99
C GLU A 100 -31.75 -15.86 32.39
N ASN A 101 -32.67 -15.83 31.42
CA ASN A 101 -33.12 -17.05 30.74
C ASN A 101 -32.04 -17.61 29.79
N ILE A 102 -31.24 -16.74 29.18
CA ILE A 102 -30.12 -17.17 28.34
C ILE A 102 -29.00 -17.77 29.19
N GLU A 103 -28.75 -17.24 30.38
CA GLU A 103 -27.77 -17.79 31.33
C GLU A 103 -28.09 -19.23 31.73
N VAL A 104 -29.37 -19.59 31.88
CA VAL A 104 -29.79 -20.98 32.11
C VAL A 104 -29.34 -21.90 30.96
N LEU A 105 -29.50 -21.48 29.71
CA LEU A 105 -29.05 -22.25 28.55
C LEU A 105 -27.51 -22.37 28.50
N VAL A 106 -26.81 -21.28 28.82
CA VAL A 106 -25.34 -21.26 28.90
C VAL A 106 -24.84 -22.23 29.98
N ASP A 107 -25.45 -22.23 31.16
CA ASP A 107 -25.05 -23.11 32.25
C ASP A 107 -25.39 -24.59 31.97
N ALA A 108 -26.54 -24.84 31.32
CA ALA A 108 -26.85 -26.18 30.81
C ALA A 108 -25.82 -26.67 29.80
N TYR A 109 -25.37 -25.80 28.88
CA TYR A 109 -24.28 -26.12 27.97
C TYR A 109 -22.96 -26.39 28.70
N LYS A 110 -22.57 -25.57 29.68
CA LYS A 110 -21.36 -25.82 30.48
C LYS A 110 -21.39 -27.19 31.16
N ALA A 111 -22.50 -27.54 31.79
CA ALA A 111 -22.69 -28.84 32.43
C ALA A 111 -22.59 -30.00 31.41
N TYR A 112 -23.17 -29.82 30.21
CA TYR A 112 -23.06 -30.79 29.12
C TYR A 112 -21.62 -30.92 28.59
N PHE A 113 -20.93 -29.79 28.39
CA PHE A 113 -19.56 -29.71 27.91
C PHE A 113 -18.58 -30.38 28.90
N GLU A 114 -18.71 -30.10 30.20
CA GLU A 114 -17.91 -30.74 31.24
C GLU A 114 -18.07 -32.27 31.21
N LYS A 115 -19.29 -32.77 30.99
CA LYS A 115 -19.56 -34.21 30.99
C LYS A 115 -19.04 -34.93 29.74
N ARG A 116 -19.08 -34.29 28.57
CA ARG A 116 -18.81 -34.94 27.27
C ARG A 116 -17.47 -34.58 26.65
N MET A 117 -17.05 -33.32 26.77
CA MET A 117 -15.89 -32.79 26.06
C MET A 117 -14.63 -32.85 26.92
N MET A 118 -14.71 -32.66 28.24
CA MET A 118 -13.53 -32.72 29.11
C MET A 118 -12.86 -34.10 29.09
N SER A 119 -13.64 -35.18 29.14
CA SER A 119 -13.09 -36.54 29.01
C SER A 119 -12.40 -36.77 27.66
N GLY A 120 -12.98 -36.25 26.57
CA GLY A 120 -12.39 -36.32 25.23
C GLY A 120 -11.15 -35.45 25.07
N ILE A 121 -11.14 -34.25 25.66
CA ILE A 121 -10.00 -33.32 25.67
C ILE A 121 -8.86 -33.89 26.53
N ASP A 122 -9.16 -34.51 27.67
CA ASP A 122 -8.15 -35.13 28.54
C ASP A 122 -7.55 -36.37 27.88
N GLU A 123 -8.36 -37.19 27.21
CA GLU A 123 -7.87 -38.29 26.36
C GLU A 123 -7.01 -37.78 25.20
N LEU A 124 -7.44 -36.71 24.51
CA LEU A 124 -6.69 -36.10 23.42
C LEU A 124 -5.40 -35.46 23.95
N ARG A 125 -5.39 -34.80 25.11
CA ARG A 125 -4.17 -34.24 25.74
C ARG A 125 -3.19 -35.35 26.12
N GLY A 126 -3.67 -36.50 26.60
CA GLY A 126 -2.85 -37.67 26.90
C GLY A 126 -2.24 -38.34 25.66
N LYS A 127 -2.97 -38.37 24.54
CA LYS A 127 -2.53 -38.98 23.26
C LYS A 127 -1.78 -38.02 22.32
N ALA A 128 -2.08 -36.72 22.34
CA ALA A 128 -1.61 -35.74 21.35
C ALA A 128 -0.15 -35.30 21.51
N VAL A 129 0.50 -35.58 22.66
CA VAL A 129 1.94 -35.27 22.83
C VAL A 129 2.82 -36.12 21.90
N GLN A 130 2.34 -37.27 21.41
CA GLN A 130 3.14 -38.18 20.59
C GLN A 130 2.81 -38.20 19.08
N GLN A 131 1.66 -37.67 18.65
CA GLN A 131 1.20 -37.81 17.24
C GLN A 131 0.76 -36.53 16.55
N ALA A 132 0.74 -35.38 17.23
CA ALA A 132 0.54 -34.11 16.55
C ALA A 132 1.85 -33.66 15.88
N GLU A 133 2.31 -34.39 14.86
CA GLU A 133 3.13 -33.76 13.83
C GLU A 133 2.23 -32.72 13.16
N VAL A 134 2.26 -31.51 13.70
CA VAL A 134 1.74 -30.32 13.03
C VAL A 134 2.55 -30.19 11.73
N HIS A 135 2.10 -30.87 10.68
CA HIS A 135 2.62 -30.77 9.32
C HIS A 135 2.52 -29.34 8.76
N SER A 136 1.97 -28.40 9.53
CA SER A 136 1.95 -26.97 9.27
C SER A 136 3.28 -26.27 9.62
N LYS A 137 4.42 -26.80 9.19
CA LYS A 137 5.48 -25.87 8.75
C LYS A 137 5.10 -25.45 7.35
N ALA A 138 4.19 -24.48 7.24
CA ALA A 138 3.89 -23.81 5.98
C ALA A 138 5.25 -23.44 5.34
N ARG A 139 5.62 -24.13 4.25
CA ARG A 139 6.87 -23.85 3.55
C ARG A 139 6.71 -22.49 2.91
N VAL A 140 7.14 -21.45 3.61
CA VAL A 140 7.20 -20.10 3.06
C VAL A 140 8.16 -20.15 1.87
N ALA A 141 7.68 -19.73 0.71
CA ALA A 141 8.49 -19.70 -0.50
C ALA A 141 9.74 -18.83 -0.28
N SER A 142 10.85 -19.14 -0.94
CA SER A 142 12.07 -18.32 -0.83
C SER A 142 11.84 -16.90 -1.34
N LEU A 143 12.65 -15.94 -0.85
CA LEU A 143 12.57 -14.53 -1.25
C LEU A 143 12.61 -14.34 -2.78
N ARG A 144 13.41 -15.17 -3.48
CA ARG A 144 13.52 -15.12 -4.95
C ARG A 144 12.22 -15.51 -5.64
N VAL A 145 11.54 -16.54 -5.13
CA VAL A 145 10.25 -16.98 -5.68
C VAL A 145 9.19 -15.92 -5.40
N GLN A 146 9.11 -15.41 -4.17
CA GLN A 146 8.18 -14.33 -3.81
C GLN A 146 8.39 -13.11 -4.71
N LEU A 147 9.63 -12.64 -4.86
CA LEU A 147 9.96 -11.47 -5.67
C LEU A 147 9.61 -11.69 -7.15
N ARG A 148 9.94 -12.87 -7.72
CA ARG A 148 9.65 -13.19 -9.12
C ARG A 148 8.16 -13.19 -9.42
N GLU A 149 7.36 -13.83 -8.56
CA GLU A 149 5.91 -13.90 -8.78
C GLU A 149 5.24 -12.53 -8.58
N LEU A 150 5.69 -11.74 -7.60
CA LEU A 150 5.21 -10.36 -7.40
C LEU A 150 5.56 -9.47 -8.59
N LEU A 151 6.81 -9.51 -9.07
CA LEU A 151 7.23 -8.78 -10.27
C LEU A 151 6.40 -9.18 -11.50
N LYS A 152 6.17 -10.47 -11.70
CA LYS A 152 5.38 -10.97 -12.83
C LYS A 152 3.92 -10.52 -12.75
N ARG A 153 3.33 -10.51 -11.55
CA ARG A 153 1.97 -10.02 -11.31
C ARG A 153 1.87 -8.52 -11.61
N ASP A 154 2.73 -7.73 -10.98
CA ASP A 154 2.71 -6.28 -11.05
C ASP A 154 3.05 -5.78 -12.48
N PHE A 155 3.97 -6.46 -13.18
CA PHE A 155 4.26 -6.18 -14.60
C PHE A 155 3.06 -6.47 -15.52
N ARG A 156 2.35 -7.57 -15.26
CA ARG A 156 1.14 -7.92 -16.01
C ARG A 156 0.00 -6.94 -15.76
N ASP A 157 -0.11 -6.42 -14.54
CA ASP A 157 -1.07 -5.35 -14.21
C ASP A 157 -0.81 -4.09 -15.04
N ILE A 158 0.44 -3.65 -15.12
CA ILE A 158 0.85 -2.49 -15.94
C ILE A 158 0.50 -2.70 -17.42
N ILE A 159 0.77 -3.89 -17.99
CA ILE A 159 0.49 -4.18 -19.39
C ILE A 159 -1.02 -4.25 -19.67
N ARG A 160 -1.79 -4.87 -18.76
CA ARG A 160 -3.23 -5.09 -18.96
C ARG A 160 -4.08 -3.87 -18.61
N ASN A 161 -3.56 -2.97 -17.78
CA ASN A 161 -4.20 -1.72 -17.40
C ASN A 161 -3.30 -0.51 -17.76
N PRO A 162 -3.12 -0.22 -19.06
CA PRO A 162 -2.19 0.79 -19.52
C PRO A 162 -2.75 2.22 -19.36
N THR A 163 -4.04 2.39 -19.10
CA THR A 163 -4.75 3.68 -19.13
C THR A 163 -4.04 4.76 -18.32
N VAL A 164 -3.64 4.45 -17.08
CA VAL A 164 -2.94 5.42 -16.24
C VAL A 164 -1.55 5.75 -16.77
N GLN A 165 -0.83 4.78 -17.32
CA GLN A 165 0.50 5.01 -17.88
C GLN A 165 0.43 5.80 -19.18
N ILE A 166 -0.55 5.52 -20.04
CA ILE A 166 -0.80 6.27 -21.28
C ILE A 166 -1.13 7.73 -20.93
N ILE A 167 -2.08 7.96 -20.01
CA ILE A 167 -2.45 9.32 -19.59
C ILE A 167 -1.24 10.05 -19.00
N LYS A 168 -0.45 9.35 -18.16
CA LYS A 168 0.77 9.88 -17.57
C LYS A 168 1.75 10.35 -18.66
N PHE A 169 2.12 9.49 -19.60
CA PHE A 169 3.05 9.86 -20.68
C PHE A 169 2.50 10.96 -21.59
N CYS A 170 1.23 10.92 -21.95
CA CYS A 170 0.59 11.98 -22.73
C CYS A 170 0.64 13.33 -22.00
N MET A 171 0.36 13.35 -20.69
CA MET A 171 0.46 14.55 -19.86
C MET A 171 1.90 15.05 -19.74
N THR A 172 2.88 14.16 -19.59
CA THR A 172 4.31 14.53 -19.57
C THR A 172 4.74 15.18 -20.89
N VAL A 173 4.31 14.62 -22.04
CA VAL A 173 4.59 15.22 -23.35
C VAL A 173 3.91 16.58 -23.50
N PHE A 174 2.62 16.67 -23.17
CA PHE A 174 1.85 17.91 -23.28
C PHE A 174 2.43 19.03 -22.40
N MET A 175 2.69 18.76 -21.12
CA MET A 175 3.29 19.73 -20.22
C MET A 175 4.73 20.06 -20.62
N GLY A 176 5.50 19.08 -21.08
CA GLY A 176 6.85 19.29 -21.58
C GLY A 176 6.88 20.24 -22.77
N LEU A 177 5.96 20.10 -23.73
CA LEU A 177 5.85 21.00 -24.89
C LEU A 177 5.45 22.41 -24.48
N ILE A 178 4.50 22.58 -23.55
CA ILE A 178 4.13 23.89 -23.01
C ILE A 178 5.35 24.57 -22.37
N MET A 179 6.04 23.87 -21.48
CA MET A 179 7.23 24.41 -20.82
C MET A 179 8.34 24.70 -21.83
N GLY A 180 8.51 23.83 -22.83
CA GLY A 180 9.44 24.04 -23.93
C GLY A 180 9.14 25.29 -24.75
N CYS A 181 7.88 25.64 -24.96
CA CYS A 181 7.49 26.86 -25.66
C CYS A 181 7.74 28.11 -24.80
N VAL A 182 7.46 28.04 -23.49
CA VAL A 182 7.65 29.17 -22.56
C VAL A 182 9.13 29.51 -22.40
N PHE A 183 9.99 28.49 -22.28
CA PHE A 183 11.43 28.63 -22.09
C PHE A 183 12.22 28.36 -23.38
N PHE A 184 11.61 28.59 -24.54
CA PHE A 184 12.21 28.27 -25.83
C PHE A 184 13.56 28.98 -26.02
N GLN A 185 14.62 28.20 -26.25
CA GLN A 185 16.00 28.67 -26.40
C GLN A 185 16.46 29.60 -25.26
N ALA A 186 16.02 29.30 -24.03
CA ALA A 186 16.49 30.04 -22.85
C ALA A 186 17.97 29.77 -22.52
N GLY A 187 18.46 28.57 -22.83
CA GLY A 187 19.84 28.16 -22.67
C GLY A 187 20.74 28.59 -23.82
N ALA A 188 21.99 28.87 -23.49
CA ALA A 188 23.04 29.24 -24.43
C ALA A 188 24.41 28.89 -23.81
N ASP A 189 25.40 28.63 -24.66
CA ASP A 189 26.80 28.51 -24.23
C ASP A 189 27.42 29.92 -24.21
N GLU A 190 27.40 30.54 -23.04
CA GLU A 190 27.80 31.94 -22.85
C GLU A 190 28.76 32.06 -21.66
N SER A 191 29.63 33.07 -21.71
CA SER A 191 30.63 33.32 -20.66
C SER A 191 29.99 33.65 -19.30
N GLU A 192 30.71 33.37 -18.22
CA GLU A 192 30.29 33.72 -16.86
C GLU A 192 29.90 35.21 -16.71
N MET A 193 30.67 36.11 -17.33
CA MET A 193 30.40 37.55 -17.30
C MET A 193 29.09 37.93 -17.99
N TYR A 194 28.69 37.21 -19.04
CA TYR A 194 27.40 37.40 -19.71
C TYR A 194 26.25 37.11 -18.74
N TRP A 195 26.29 35.97 -18.04
CA TRP A 195 25.23 35.59 -17.09
C TRP A 195 25.12 36.55 -15.90
N LEU A 196 26.24 37.04 -15.39
CA LEU A 196 26.27 38.02 -14.29
C LEU A 196 25.69 39.39 -14.71
N THR A 197 25.93 39.80 -15.95
CA THR A 197 25.45 41.10 -16.49
C THR A 197 23.98 41.00 -16.94
N ASN A 198 23.59 39.87 -17.53
CA ASN A 198 22.28 39.64 -18.11
C ASN A 198 21.39 38.79 -17.19
N ARG A 199 21.18 39.27 -15.95
CA ARG A 199 20.43 38.53 -14.91
C ARG A 199 19.05 38.03 -15.33
N GLY A 200 18.33 38.77 -16.17
CA GLY A 200 17.02 38.33 -16.68
C GLY A 200 17.11 37.07 -17.55
N ARG A 201 18.15 36.96 -18.40
CA ARG A 201 18.39 35.77 -19.21
C ARG A 201 18.83 34.58 -18.35
N PHE A 202 19.70 34.83 -17.38
CA PHE A 202 20.09 33.82 -16.40
C PHE A 202 18.87 33.28 -15.63
N GLN A 203 17.99 34.15 -15.16
CA GLN A 203 16.76 33.76 -14.45
C GLN A 203 15.82 32.92 -15.32
N SER A 204 15.66 33.27 -16.60
CA SER A 204 14.89 32.43 -17.52
C SER A 204 15.53 31.05 -17.70
N TYR A 205 16.85 31.00 -17.87
CA TYR A 205 17.53 29.73 -18.07
C TYR A 205 17.46 28.83 -16.84
N TYR A 206 17.83 29.40 -15.68
CA TYR A 206 17.75 28.74 -14.39
C TYR A 206 16.31 28.34 -14.03
N GLY A 207 15.32 29.19 -14.34
CA GLY A 207 13.90 28.85 -14.20
C GLY A 207 13.50 27.62 -15.02
N GLY A 208 14.03 27.49 -16.25
CA GLY A 208 13.87 26.32 -17.11
C GLY A 208 14.47 25.04 -16.51
N ILE A 209 15.64 25.14 -15.89
CA ILE A 209 16.30 24.04 -15.15
C ILE A 209 15.44 23.59 -13.98
N VAL A 210 14.98 24.54 -13.16
CA VAL A 210 14.20 24.26 -11.94
C VAL A 210 12.83 23.66 -12.28
N ILE A 211 12.11 24.23 -13.25
CA ILE A 211 10.79 23.71 -13.63
C ILE A 211 10.88 22.30 -14.23
N THR A 212 11.97 21.99 -14.94
CA THR A 212 12.24 20.63 -15.43
C THR A 212 12.42 19.66 -14.26
N CYS A 213 13.18 20.03 -13.24
CA CYS A 213 13.33 19.21 -12.03
C CYS A 213 11.99 19.02 -11.29
N VAL A 214 11.17 20.07 -11.19
CA VAL A 214 9.85 20.02 -10.55
C VAL A 214 8.88 19.13 -11.33
N ALA A 215 8.89 19.20 -12.66
CA ALA A 215 8.06 18.34 -13.50
C ALA A 215 8.42 16.85 -13.32
N ALA A 216 9.71 16.53 -13.24
CA ALA A 216 10.16 15.15 -12.98
C ALA A 216 9.80 14.65 -11.58
N MET A 217 9.88 15.53 -10.58
CA MET A 217 9.41 15.25 -9.21
C MET A 217 7.90 14.93 -9.17
N MET A 218 7.08 15.67 -9.93
CA MET A 218 5.63 15.51 -9.90
C MET A 218 5.15 14.32 -10.72
N GLY A 219 5.87 13.95 -11.79
CA GLY A 219 5.54 12.84 -12.69
C GLY A 219 5.19 11.53 -11.97
N SER A 220 6.13 10.92 -11.22
CA SER A 220 5.82 9.68 -10.50
C SER A 220 5.16 9.90 -9.14
N ALA A 221 5.42 11.00 -8.43
CA ALA A 221 4.81 11.25 -7.14
C ALA A 221 3.27 11.30 -7.21
N GLN A 222 2.72 11.95 -8.25
CA GLN A 222 1.28 12.13 -8.39
C GLN A 222 0.53 10.81 -8.63
N THR A 223 1.09 9.93 -9.47
CA THR A 223 0.45 8.63 -9.75
C THR A 223 0.61 7.67 -8.58
N THR A 224 1.75 7.72 -7.90
CA THR A 224 2.08 6.83 -6.79
C THR A 224 1.24 7.12 -5.55
N ILE A 225 1.06 8.39 -5.18
CA ILE A 225 0.29 8.75 -3.98
C ILE A 225 -1.17 8.31 -4.07
N LEU A 226 -1.74 8.29 -5.29
CA LEU A 226 -3.12 7.87 -5.52
C LEU A 226 -3.27 6.35 -5.49
N ARG A 227 -2.33 5.61 -6.09
CA ARG A 227 -2.43 4.14 -6.26
C ARG A 227 -2.03 3.36 -5.02
N TYR A 228 -1.11 3.90 -4.23
CA TYR A 228 -0.50 3.15 -3.12
C TYR A 228 -1.50 2.72 -2.03
N PRO A 229 -2.49 3.54 -1.60
CA PRO A 229 -3.48 3.13 -0.62
C PRO A 229 -4.32 1.91 -1.05
N ASP A 230 -4.68 1.83 -2.33
CA ASP A 230 -5.48 0.73 -2.89
C ASP A 230 -4.64 -0.55 -2.96
N GLN A 231 -3.40 -0.45 -3.43
CA GLN A 231 -2.46 -1.58 -3.44
C GLN A 231 -2.13 -2.08 -2.04
N ARG A 232 -2.04 -1.17 -1.06
CA ARG A 232 -1.84 -1.54 0.34
C ARG A 232 -2.97 -2.42 0.85
N ALA A 233 -4.23 -2.14 0.52
CA ALA A 233 -5.35 -2.95 1.00
C ALA A 233 -5.20 -4.42 0.57
N ILE A 234 -4.76 -4.64 -0.68
CA ILE A 234 -4.43 -5.97 -1.21
C ILE A 234 -3.24 -6.57 -0.44
N PHE A 235 -2.15 -5.80 -0.28
CA PHE A 235 -0.97 -6.23 0.46
C PHE A 235 -1.30 -6.71 1.87
N VAL A 236 -2.11 -5.96 2.60
CA VAL A 236 -2.45 -6.28 3.99
C VAL A 236 -3.19 -7.62 4.08
N ARG A 237 -4.14 -7.88 3.17
CA ARG A 237 -4.88 -9.14 3.09
C ARG A 237 -3.97 -10.33 2.73
N GLU A 238 -3.09 -10.15 1.74
CA GLU A 238 -2.16 -11.20 1.28
C GLU A 238 -1.08 -11.48 2.36
N TYR A 239 -0.63 -10.44 3.07
CA TYR A 239 0.33 -10.54 4.16
C TYR A 239 -0.26 -11.23 5.39
N ALA A 240 -1.51 -10.92 5.77
CA ALA A 240 -2.23 -11.62 6.85
C ALA A 240 -2.43 -13.12 6.53
N SER A 241 -2.60 -13.46 5.24
CA SER A 241 -2.65 -14.85 4.77
C SER A 241 -1.28 -15.53 4.65
N ASN A 242 -0.20 -14.89 5.09
CA ASN A 242 1.19 -15.37 4.98
C ASN A 242 1.63 -15.76 3.55
N MET A 243 1.05 -15.12 2.51
CA MET A 243 1.37 -15.45 1.12
C MET A 243 2.80 -15.02 0.72
N TYR A 244 3.25 -13.86 1.23
CA TYR A 244 4.60 -13.35 1.03
C TYR A 244 4.97 -12.34 2.11
N SER A 245 6.26 -12.01 2.20
CA SER A 245 6.82 -11.05 3.15
C SER A 245 6.87 -9.63 2.58
N SER A 246 6.97 -8.62 3.44
CA SER A 246 6.97 -7.20 3.04
C SER A 246 8.19 -6.79 2.21
N ILE A 247 9.34 -7.43 2.40
CA ILE A 247 10.57 -7.06 1.70
C ILE A 247 10.47 -7.35 0.19
N PRO A 248 10.11 -8.57 -0.26
CA PRO A 248 9.85 -8.86 -1.67
C PRO A 248 8.80 -7.95 -2.31
N TYR A 249 7.77 -7.56 -1.55
CA TYR A 249 6.75 -6.62 -2.04
C TYR A 249 7.32 -5.23 -2.32
N VAL A 250 8.03 -4.63 -1.38
CA VAL A 250 8.60 -3.29 -1.59
C VAL A 250 9.70 -3.31 -2.67
N LEU A 251 10.48 -4.39 -2.73
CA LEU A 251 11.45 -4.60 -3.80
C LEU A 251 10.79 -4.79 -5.17
N SER A 252 9.69 -5.53 -5.29
CA SER A 252 8.99 -5.70 -6.58
C SER A 252 8.46 -4.38 -7.10
N GLN A 253 7.85 -3.59 -6.22
CA GLN A 253 7.34 -2.26 -6.53
C GLN A 253 8.47 -1.32 -6.97
N THR A 254 9.58 -1.29 -6.22
CA THR A 254 10.73 -0.44 -6.55
C THR A 254 11.36 -0.82 -7.90
N LEU A 255 11.56 -2.12 -8.15
CA LEU A 255 12.18 -2.61 -9.38
C LEU A 255 11.33 -2.35 -10.63
N LEU A 256 10.01 -2.37 -10.53
CA LEU A 256 9.12 -2.02 -11.65
C LEU A 256 9.01 -0.52 -11.89
N GLU A 257 9.24 0.27 -10.86
CA GLU A 257 9.20 1.72 -10.95
C GLU A 257 10.42 2.29 -11.69
N VAL A 258 11.61 1.70 -11.51
CA VAL A 258 12.83 2.13 -12.20
C VAL A 258 12.69 2.24 -13.73
N PRO A 259 12.27 1.20 -14.48
CA PRO A 259 12.14 1.30 -15.94
C PRO A 259 11.06 2.32 -16.36
N MET A 260 9.96 2.45 -15.61
CA MET A 260 8.89 3.39 -15.94
C MET A 260 9.34 4.84 -15.71
N ALA A 261 10.01 5.11 -14.59
CA ALA A 261 10.60 6.40 -14.28
C ALA A 261 11.72 6.77 -15.28
N PHE A 262 12.49 5.77 -15.75
CA PHE A 262 13.51 5.98 -16.78
C PHE A 262 12.90 6.41 -18.11
N ILE A 263 11.87 5.71 -18.60
CA ILE A 263 11.16 6.07 -19.84
C ILE A 263 10.58 7.47 -19.73
N GLU A 264 9.93 7.80 -18.62
CA GLU A 264 9.39 9.14 -18.36
C GLU A 264 10.49 10.22 -18.38
N SER A 265 11.60 9.97 -17.70
CA SER A 265 12.73 10.90 -17.63
C SER A 265 13.35 11.14 -19.01
N VAL A 266 13.47 10.08 -19.82
CA VAL A 266 13.98 10.19 -21.20
C VAL A 266 13.04 11.03 -22.07
N ILE A 267 11.72 10.78 -22.02
CA ILE A 267 10.73 11.56 -22.78
C ILE A 267 10.80 13.04 -22.40
N GLN A 268 10.80 13.32 -21.09
CA GLN A 268 10.83 14.69 -20.59
C GLN A 268 12.12 15.42 -21.00
N ILE A 269 13.27 14.76 -20.83
CA ILE A 269 14.56 15.37 -21.15
C ILE A 269 14.75 15.52 -22.65
N ILE A 270 14.27 14.61 -23.50
CA ILE A 270 14.31 14.82 -24.95
C ILE A 270 13.60 16.13 -25.32
N ILE A 271 12.40 16.39 -24.79
CA ILE A 271 11.66 17.61 -25.09
C ILE A 271 12.38 18.83 -24.51
N ALA A 272 12.73 18.79 -23.22
CA ALA A 272 13.34 19.93 -22.54
C ALA A 272 14.71 20.28 -23.12
N TYR A 273 15.56 19.29 -23.37
CA TYR A 273 16.94 19.49 -23.84
C TYR A 273 16.99 20.24 -25.16
N PHE A 274 16.18 19.84 -26.15
CA PHE A 274 16.18 20.48 -27.46
C PHE A 274 15.40 21.81 -27.48
N MET A 275 14.30 21.92 -26.73
CA MET A 275 13.49 23.15 -26.75
C MET A 275 14.10 24.27 -25.90
N LEU A 276 14.67 23.95 -24.73
CA LEU A 276 15.32 24.93 -23.85
C LEU A 276 16.76 25.21 -24.28
N ASN A 277 17.34 24.38 -25.16
CA ASN A 277 18.73 24.45 -25.58
C ASN A 277 19.71 24.23 -24.39
N PHE A 278 19.55 23.10 -23.70
CA PHE A 278 20.46 22.67 -22.64
C PHE A 278 21.86 22.36 -23.19
N GLN A 279 22.90 22.84 -22.50
CA GLN A 279 24.31 22.72 -22.90
C GLN A 279 25.05 21.61 -22.15
N GLY A 280 24.52 21.19 -21.00
CA GLY A 280 25.10 20.15 -20.16
C GLY A 280 25.02 18.74 -20.76
N SER A 281 25.58 17.76 -20.04
CA SER A 281 25.52 16.37 -20.49
C SER A 281 24.09 15.84 -20.47
N TRP A 282 23.59 15.38 -21.63
CA TRP A 282 22.27 14.74 -21.75
C TRP A 282 22.12 13.54 -20.81
N ILE A 283 23.18 12.75 -20.62
CA ILE A 283 23.16 11.56 -19.76
C ILE A 283 22.97 11.96 -18.29
N LEU A 284 23.71 12.98 -17.82
CA LEU A 284 23.60 13.47 -16.45
C LEU A 284 22.23 14.10 -16.19
N TRP A 285 21.62 14.73 -17.19
CA TRP A 285 20.24 15.20 -17.12
C TRP A 285 19.25 14.06 -16.90
N VAL A 286 19.33 13.01 -17.71
CA VAL A 286 18.45 11.83 -17.58
C VAL A 286 18.64 11.17 -16.22
N LEU A 287 19.88 11.00 -15.76
CA LEU A 287 20.18 10.38 -14.46
C LEU A 287 19.69 11.24 -13.29
N SER A 288 19.86 12.56 -13.35
CA SER A 288 19.38 13.48 -12.31
C SER A 288 17.85 13.50 -12.25
N ASN A 289 17.18 13.49 -13.40
CA ASN A 289 15.72 13.38 -13.49
C ASN A 289 15.22 12.03 -12.97
N LEU A 290 15.87 10.93 -13.34
CA LEU A 290 15.53 9.60 -12.82
C LEU A 290 15.63 9.58 -11.30
N LEU A 291 16.69 10.13 -10.73
CA LEU A 291 16.93 10.11 -9.30
C LEU A 291 15.88 10.90 -8.52
N ILE A 292 15.53 12.12 -8.94
CA ILE A 292 14.46 12.89 -8.28
C ILE A 292 13.09 12.22 -8.46
N ASN A 293 12.83 11.61 -9.61
CA ASN A 293 11.58 10.92 -9.88
C ASN A 293 11.41 9.70 -8.95
N LEU A 294 12.49 8.94 -8.69
CA LEU A 294 12.48 7.83 -7.73
C LEU A 294 12.38 8.26 -6.26
N VAL A 295 13.06 9.35 -5.88
CA VAL A 295 13.00 9.88 -4.50
C VAL A 295 11.61 10.44 -4.20
N SER A 296 11.06 11.24 -5.11
CA SER A 296 9.71 11.81 -4.98
C SER A 296 8.62 10.73 -4.94
N ALA A 297 8.74 9.70 -5.76
CA ALA A 297 7.89 8.51 -5.67
C ALA A 297 7.98 7.83 -4.30
N SER A 298 9.19 7.66 -3.75
CA SER A 298 9.38 7.06 -2.43
C SER A 298 8.73 7.89 -1.32
N PHE A 299 8.78 9.22 -1.44
CA PHE A 299 8.09 10.13 -0.53
C PHE A 299 6.56 10.02 -0.68
N ALA A 300 6.06 9.92 -1.91
CA ALA A 300 4.65 9.68 -2.20
C ALA A 300 4.16 8.33 -1.63
N GLN A 301 4.97 7.26 -1.70
CA GLN A 301 4.64 5.98 -1.08
C GLN A 301 4.58 6.07 0.45
N PHE A 302 5.51 6.80 1.06
CA PHE A 302 5.49 7.03 2.50
C PHE A 302 4.20 7.74 2.93
N LEU A 303 3.81 8.81 2.23
CA LEU A 303 2.55 9.53 2.50
C LEU A 303 1.31 8.68 2.19
N GLY A 304 1.33 7.93 1.09
CA GLY A 304 0.26 6.98 0.74
C GLY A 304 0.12 5.84 1.75
N ALA A 305 1.22 5.39 2.37
CA ALA A 305 1.20 4.39 3.43
C ALA A 305 0.49 4.91 4.69
N LEU A 306 0.61 6.21 4.97
CA LEU A 306 -0.08 6.88 6.09
C LEU A 306 -1.58 7.06 5.82
N ALA A 307 -1.95 7.43 4.59
CA ALA A 307 -3.34 7.69 4.21
C ALA A 307 -4.24 6.44 4.22
N ASN A 308 -5.50 6.54 4.62
CA ASN A 308 -6.45 5.42 4.63
C ASN A 308 -7.16 5.23 3.28
N SER A 309 -7.26 6.27 2.46
CA SER A 309 -7.85 6.25 1.13
C SER A 309 -7.02 7.08 0.14
N GLY A 310 -7.21 6.84 -1.16
CA GLY A 310 -6.60 7.66 -2.22
C GLY A 310 -6.95 9.14 -2.10
N ALA A 311 -8.21 9.46 -1.74
CA ALA A 311 -8.65 10.86 -1.55
C ALA A 311 -7.92 11.54 -0.38
N GLN A 312 -7.72 10.85 0.75
CA GLN A 312 -6.90 11.38 1.85
C GLN A 312 -5.44 11.53 1.43
N ALA A 313 -4.91 10.59 0.64
CA ALA A 313 -3.53 10.65 0.17
C ALA A 313 -3.28 11.89 -0.72
N MET A 314 -4.24 12.26 -1.58
CA MET A 314 -4.15 13.47 -2.40
C MET A 314 -4.06 14.76 -1.58
N GLN A 315 -4.63 14.80 -0.37
CA GLN A 315 -4.51 15.97 0.51
C GLN A 315 -3.07 16.20 1.00
N PHE A 316 -2.22 15.16 0.97
CA PHE A 316 -0.80 15.29 1.28
C PHE A 316 0.04 15.78 0.09
N MET A 317 -0.51 15.90 -1.12
CA MET A 317 0.25 16.35 -2.30
C MET A 317 0.98 17.68 -2.10
N PRO A 318 0.38 18.72 -1.46
CA PRO A 318 1.08 19.98 -1.23
C PRO A 318 2.36 19.82 -0.40
N LEU A 319 2.47 18.78 0.44
CA LEU A 319 3.69 18.49 1.20
C LEU A 319 4.85 18.02 0.31
N ILE A 320 4.55 17.43 -0.86
CA ILE A 320 5.56 17.03 -1.85
C ILE A 320 6.03 18.25 -2.64
N LEU A 321 5.17 19.22 -2.91
CA LEU A 321 5.51 20.37 -3.76
C LEU A 321 6.01 21.59 -2.96
N VAL A 322 5.20 22.10 -2.04
CA VAL A 322 5.40 23.43 -1.44
C VAL A 322 6.66 23.51 -0.58
N PRO A 323 6.90 22.60 0.39
CA PRO A 323 8.15 22.63 1.17
C PRO A 323 9.38 22.43 0.28
N GLN A 324 9.26 21.60 -0.76
CA GLN A 324 10.37 21.36 -1.69
C GLN A 324 10.72 22.63 -2.46
N MET A 325 9.75 23.42 -2.91
CA MET A 325 10.04 24.70 -3.58
C MET A 325 10.64 25.74 -2.64
N ILE A 326 10.06 25.96 -1.47
CA ILE A 326 10.49 27.02 -0.53
C ILE A 326 11.90 26.74 0.02
N PHE A 327 12.16 25.51 0.45
CA PHE A 327 13.42 25.16 1.11
C PHE A 327 14.51 24.68 0.15
N SER A 328 14.25 24.69 -1.16
CA SER A 328 15.26 24.32 -2.16
C SER A 328 16.39 25.33 -2.30
N GLY A 329 16.19 26.58 -1.85
CA GLY A 329 17.10 27.69 -2.14
C GLY A 329 16.96 28.26 -3.56
N LEU A 330 16.09 27.68 -4.39
CA LEU A 330 15.94 28.05 -5.81
C LEU A 330 15.01 29.28 -5.99
N PHE A 331 14.02 29.46 -5.13
CA PHE A 331 13.04 30.56 -5.18
C PHE A 331 13.36 31.69 -4.20
N THR A 332 13.94 31.34 -3.07
CA THR A 332 14.31 32.29 -2.01
C THR A 332 15.67 31.86 -1.46
N PRO A 333 16.65 32.77 -1.37
CA PRO A 333 17.94 32.46 -0.78
C PRO A 333 17.78 31.89 0.62
N ILE A 334 18.53 30.83 0.94
CA ILE A 334 18.44 30.15 2.25
C ILE A 334 18.81 31.09 3.41
N SER A 335 19.66 32.08 3.14
CA SER A 335 20.06 33.13 4.09
C SER A 335 18.89 34.01 4.54
N GLU A 336 17.88 34.22 3.68
CA GLU A 336 16.69 35.03 3.99
C GLU A 336 15.63 34.24 4.79
N ILE A 337 15.71 32.90 4.78
CA ILE A 337 14.81 32.04 5.56
C ILE A 337 15.13 32.19 7.06
N PRO A 338 14.11 32.29 7.95
CA PRO A 338 14.32 32.33 9.39
C PRO A 338 15.19 31.18 9.90
N VAL A 339 16.17 31.48 10.77
CA VAL A 339 17.21 30.53 11.23
C VAL A 339 16.63 29.20 11.72
N TRP A 340 15.51 29.25 12.45
CA TRP A 340 14.84 28.07 13.02
C TRP A 340 14.17 27.16 11.98
N LEU A 341 13.93 27.64 10.75
CA LEU A 341 13.38 26.86 9.63
C LEU A 341 14.45 26.35 8.66
N ARG A 342 15.66 26.92 8.69
CA ARG A 342 16.70 26.63 7.69
C ARG A 342 17.08 25.16 7.60
N TRP A 343 16.93 24.36 8.66
CA TRP A 343 17.27 22.94 8.63
C TRP A 343 16.37 22.12 7.68
N LEU A 344 15.17 22.60 7.35
CA LEU A 344 14.26 21.93 6.40
C LEU A 344 14.83 21.84 4.99
N GLN A 345 15.79 22.71 4.65
CA GLN A 345 16.53 22.63 3.38
C GLN A 345 17.18 21.26 3.18
N TYR A 346 17.59 20.60 4.26
CA TYR A 346 18.30 19.32 4.18
C TYR A 346 17.36 18.17 3.83
N LEU A 347 16.06 18.35 4.02
CA LEU A 347 15.00 17.42 3.60
C LEU A 347 14.52 17.70 2.17
N SER A 348 14.98 18.79 1.55
CA SER A 348 14.58 19.12 0.19
C SER A 348 15.40 18.32 -0.82
N PHE A 349 14.79 17.31 -1.44
CA PHE A 349 15.43 16.61 -2.56
C PHE A 349 15.46 17.45 -3.84
N LEU A 350 14.56 18.44 -3.97
CA LEU A 350 14.62 19.42 -5.05
C LEU A 350 15.88 20.29 -4.97
N LYS A 351 16.35 20.66 -3.77
CA LYS A 351 17.63 21.37 -3.56
C LYS A 351 18.79 20.64 -4.23
N TYR A 352 18.94 19.36 -3.89
CA TYR A 352 20.08 18.55 -4.33
C TYR A 352 20.03 18.32 -5.84
N THR A 353 18.86 17.97 -6.39
CA THR A 353 18.73 17.78 -7.85
C THR A 353 18.88 19.09 -8.62
N GLY A 354 18.32 20.20 -8.12
CA GLY A 354 18.50 21.52 -8.74
C GLY A 354 19.96 21.94 -8.79
N SER A 355 20.73 21.67 -7.73
CA SER A 355 22.17 21.91 -7.70
C SER A 355 22.93 21.01 -8.67
N LEU A 356 22.58 19.71 -8.76
CA LEU A 356 23.18 18.79 -9.74
C LEU A 356 22.91 19.22 -11.19
N ALA A 357 21.68 19.63 -11.49
CA ALA A 357 21.29 20.12 -12.79
C ALA A 357 21.99 21.45 -13.15
N TYR A 358 22.13 22.34 -12.17
CA TYR A 358 22.88 23.58 -12.30
C TYR A 358 24.35 23.30 -12.65
N PHE A 359 25.04 22.41 -11.93
CA PHE A 359 26.44 22.06 -12.25
C PHE A 359 26.60 21.37 -13.59
N ASN A 360 25.61 20.58 -14.01
CA ASN A 360 25.62 19.97 -15.33
C ASN A 360 25.59 21.03 -16.44
N GLU A 361 24.91 22.16 -16.22
CA GLU A 361 24.73 23.23 -17.20
C GLU A 361 25.84 24.30 -17.19
N PHE A 362 26.18 24.81 -16.01
CA PHE A 362 27.13 25.91 -15.87
C PHE A 362 28.56 25.43 -15.59
N GLY A 363 28.75 24.14 -15.34
CA GLY A 363 30.05 23.57 -15.01
C GLY A 363 30.58 24.00 -13.65
N PHE A 364 31.80 23.58 -13.34
CA PHE A 364 32.48 23.90 -12.07
C PHE A 364 33.28 25.21 -12.14
N ASP A 365 33.55 25.71 -13.34
CA ASP A 365 34.51 26.79 -13.58
C ASP A 365 33.91 28.20 -13.39
N MET A 366 32.57 28.33 -13.36
CA MET A 366 31.87 29.61 -13.12
C MET A 366 31.81 29.99 -11.63
N THR A 367 32.97 30.17 -11.00
CA THR A 367 33.11 30.38 -9.54
C THR A 367 32.34 31.59 -8.99
N LEU A 368 32.31 32.72 -9.67
CA LEU A 368 31.60 33.93 -9.24
C LEU A 368 30.08 33.75 -9.36
N LEU A 369 29.62 33.07 -10.40
CA LEU A 369 28.21 32.73 -10.58
C LEU A 369 27.74 31.71 -9.53
N ASN A 370 28.60 30.76 -9.18
CA ASN A 370 28.35 29.73 -8.17
C ASN A 370 28.23 30.34 -6.76
N GLU A 371 29.17 31.23 -6.40
CA GLU A 371 29.11 31.99 -5.14
C GLU A 371 27.88 32.89 -5.06
N ALA A 372 27.52 33.56 -6.16
CA ALA A 372 26.34 34.42 -6.22
C ALA A 372 25.02 33.67 -6.00
N ASN A 373 24.98 32.37 -6.24
CA ASN A 373 23.79 31.52 -6.09
C ASN A 373 23.86 30.55 -4.90
N ASP A 374 24.88 30.65 -4.04
CA ASP A 374 25.06 29.78 -2.84
C ASP A 374 25.16 28.28 -3.18
N ILE A 375 25.82 27.96 -4.31
CA ILE A 375 25.96 26.59 -4.84
C ILE A 375 27.44 26.16 -4.78
N HIS A 376 27.75 25.13 -3.99
CA HIS A 376 29.14 24.69 -3.74
C HIS A 376 29.53 23.46 -4.55
N ALA A 377 30.57 23.60 -5.38
CA ALA A 377 31.08 22.58 -6.31
C ALA A 377 31.54 21.27 -5.62
N ASP A 378 32.14 21.40 -4.43
CA ASP A 378 32.77 20.28 -3.72
C ASP A 378 31.78 19.22 -3.22
N LEU A 379 30.47 19.51 -3.29
CA LEU A 379 29.41 18.72 -2.68
C LEU A 379 28.61 17.87 -3.68
N VAL A 380 28.96 17.84 -4.97
CA VAL A 380 28.21 17.09 -6.00
C VAL A 380 28.07 15.60 -5.65
N GLY A 381 29.15 14.96 -5.21
CA GLY A 381 29.12 13.55 -4.77
C GLY A 381 28.24 13.34 -3.54
N LEU A 382 28.24 14.30 -2.61
CA LEU A 382 27.38 14.28 -1.42
C LEU A 382 25.90 14.37 -1.82
N TYR A 383 25.54 15.21 -2.79
CA TYR A 383 24.15 15.38 -3.24
C TYR A 383 23.55 14.08 -3.79
N ILE A 384 24.31 13.35 -4.62
CA ILE A 384 23.89 12.03 -5.12
C ILE A 384 23.73 11.05 -3.96
N GLY A 385 24.70 11.01 -3.05
CA GLY A 385 24.66 10.15 -1.87
C GLY A 385 23.45 10.42 -0.97
N VAL A 386 23.11 11.70 -0.74
CA VAL A 386 21.95 12.11 0.04
C VAL A 386 20.65 11.72 -0.64
N LEU A 387 20.52 11.92 -1.95
CA LEU A 387 19.33 11.52 -2.71
C LEU A 387 19.12 10.00 -2.65
N LEU A 388 20.18 9.20 -2.82
CA LEU A 388 20.11 7.74 -2.67
C LEU A 388 19.77 7.31 -1.23
N ALA A 389 20.32 8.00 -0.23
CA ALA A 389 19.98 7.74 1.16
C ALA A 389 18.50 8.06 1.45
N MET A 390 17.99 9.19 0.96
CA MET A 390 16.59 9.57 1.06
C MET A 390 15.67 8.53 0.42
N LEU A 391 16.00 8.06 -0.79
CA LEU A 391 15.28 6.98 -1.47
C LEU A 391 15.13 5.76 -0.55
N ILE A 392 16.24 5.27 0.02
CA ILE A 392 16.26 4.06 0.84
C ILE A 392 15.51 4.28 2.16
N ILE A 393 15.76 5.39 2.85
CA ILE A 393 15.13 5.71 4.15
C ILE A 393 13.61 5.81 3.98
N LEU A 394 13.13 6.50 2.95
CA LEU A 394 11.70 6.65 2.69
C LEU A 394 11.01 5.30 2.39
N ARG A 395 11.68 4.41 1.63
CA ARG A 395 11.16 3.05 1.38
C ARG A 395 11.11 2.22 2.66
N ILE A 396 12.13 2.32 3.52
CA ILE A 396 12.15 1.63 4.82
C ILE A 396 11.00 2.15 5.70
N LEU A 397 10.81 3.46 5.79
CA LEU A 397 9.73 4.07 6.58
C LEU A 397 8.34 3.63 6.07
N ALA A 398 8.12 3.65 4.76
CA ALA A 398 6.89 3.14 4.14
C ALA A 398 6.67 1.66 4.51
N THR A 399 7.71 0.82 4.45
CA THR A 399 7.65 -0.60 4.84
C THR A 399 7.28 -0.80 6.30
N VAL A 400 7.84 0.02 7.21
CA VAL A 400 7.53 -0.04 8.64
C VAL A 400 6.07 0.31 8.89
N ILE A 401 5.55 1.35 8.23
CA ILE A 401 4.13 1.74 8.33
C ILE A 401 3.22 0.64 7.77
N LEU A 402 3.57 0.06 6.62
CA LEU A 402 2.83 -1.07 6.03
C LEU A 402 2.75 -2.26 7.00
N LYS A 403 3.89 -2.67 7.57
CA LYS A 403 3.93 -3.76 8.58
C LYS A 403 3.12 -3.44 9.81
N ARG A 404 3.12 -2.17 10.27
CA ARG A 404 2.34 -1.75 11.42
C ARG A 404 0.85 -1.85 11.12
N LYS A 405 0.38 -1.34 9.98
CA LYS A 405 -1.03 -1.42 9.59
C LYS A 405 -1.49 -2.85 9.35
N ALA A 406 -0.64 -3.71 8.79
CA ALA A 406 -1.00 -5.10 8.55
C ALA A 406 -1.21 -5.94 9.83
N ARG A 407 -0.67 -5.50 10.99
CA ARG A 407 -0.90 -6.18 12.27
C ARG A 407 -2.30 -5.99 12.84
N TYR A 408 -3.04 -4.96 12.41
CA TYR A 408 -4.34 -4.60 12.97
C TYR A 408 -5.53 -5.05 12.09
N VAL A 409 -5.31 -5.93 11.10
CA VAL A 409 -6.37 -6.43 10.21
C VAL A 409 -6.84 -7.83 10.63
N TYR A 410 -6.95 -8.02 11.94
CA TYR A 410 -7.65 -9.15 12.55
C TYR A 410 -8.79 -8.63 13.40
#